data_AF-A0A2V6B581-F1
#
_entry.id   AF-A0A2V6B581-F1
#
_cell.length_a   1.000
_cell.length_b   1.000
_cell.length_c   1.000
_cell.angle_alpha   90.00
_cell.angle_beta   90.00
_cell.angle_gamma   90.00
#
_symmetry.space_group_name_H-M   'P 1'
#
loop_
_entity.id
_entity.type
_entity.pdbx_description
1 polymer ?
#
loop_
_entity_poly.entity_id
_entity_poly.type
_entity_poly.pdbx_seq_one_letter_code
_entity_poly.pdbx_strand_id
1 'polypeptide(L)'
;MKDRGYDVTSVLGNADAHRVLAKGEKYCIFLIGHAAPQAERQAMVGWIKGQFPGAKVLALNAPTYGGLHEADFNFVLNGPEEWLATVAREAA
;
A
#
# COMPACT_ATOMS: atom_id res chain seq x y z
N MET A 1 3.33 13.43 2.88
CA MET A 1 3.56 12.89 1.53
C MET A 1 3.42 13.98 0.47
N LYS A 2 2.28 14.70 0.43
CA LYS A 2 2.10 15.86 -0.47
C LYS A 2 3.17 16.95 -0.29
N ASP A 3 3.50 17.29 0.96
CA ASP A 3 4.57 18.26 1.28
C ASP A 3 5.99 17.80 0.88
N ARG A 4 6.13 16.54 0.45
CA ARG A 4 7.37 15.95 -0.07
C ARG A 4 7.35 15.76 -1.59
N GLY A 5 6.35 16.33 -2.29
CA GLY A 5 6.25 16.32 -3.75
C GLY A 5 5.54 15.11 -4.36
N TYR A 6 4.99 14.21 -3.55
CA TYR A 6 4.25 13.05 -4.06
C TYR A 6 2.80 13.43 -4.40
N ASP A 7 2.31 12.94 -5.54
CA ASP A 7 0.87 12.86 -5.78
C ASP A 7 0.28 11.68 -4.99
N VAL A 8 -0.77 11.94 -4.22
CA VAL A 8 -1.28 11.01 -3.21
C VAL A 8 -2.79 10.94 -3.28
N THR A 9 -3.27 9.75 -3.63
CA THR A 9 -4.67 9.36 -3.49
C THR A 9 -4.85 8.52 -2.24
N SER A 10 -5.66 9.00 -1.31
CA SER A 10 -6.02 8.27 -0.08
C SER A 10 -7.46 7.81 -0.16
N VAL A 11 -7.69 6.53 0.13
CA VAL A 11 -9.00 5.88 0.13
C VAL A 11 -9.18 5.12 1.43
N LEU A 12 -10.42 5.07 1.92
CA LEU A 12 -10.77 4.31 3.11
C LEU A 12 -11.57 3.08 2.68
N GLY A 13 -10.96 1.90 2.83
CA GLY A 13 -11.60 0.61 2.52
C GLY A 13 -11.47 0.18 1.05
N ASN A 14 -11.62 -1.13 0.84
CA ASN A 14 -11.36 -1.77 -0.44
C ASN A 14 -12.36 -1.38 -1.53
N ALA A 15 -13.63 -1.14 -1.18
CA ALA A 15 -14.66 -0.77 -2.16
C ALA A 15 -14.36 0.57 -2.86
N ASP A 16 -13.95 1.59 -2.10
CA ASP A 16 -13.58 2.88 -2.67
C ASP A 16 -12.23 2.82 -3.38
N ALA A 17 -11.29 2.00 -2.88
CA ALA A 17 -10.05 1.71 -3.60
C ALA A 17 -10.33 1.15 -5.00
N HIS A 18 -11.18 0.14 -5.14
CA HIS A 18 -11.53 -0.40 -6.45
C HIS A 18 -12.18 0.63 -7.38
N ARG A 19 -13.07 1.49 -6.86
CA ARG A 19 -13.71 2.56 -7.66
C ARG A 19 -12.70 3.58 -8.18
N VAL A 20 -11.74 3.97 -7.36
CA VAL A 20 -10.67 4.90 -7.75
C VAL A 20 -9.75 4.24 -8.78
N LEU A 21 -9.33 3.00 -8.52
CA LEU A 21 -8.38 2.29 -9.38
C LEU A 21 -8.99 1.89 -10.73
N ALA A 22 -10.31 1.72 -10.81
CA ALA A 22 -11.03 1.51 -12.06
C ALA A 22 -10.95 2.69 -13.05
N LYS A 23 -10.54 3.90 -12.59
CA LYS A 23 -10.33 5.06 -13.46
C LYS A 23 -9.09 4.95 -14.35
N GLY A 24 -8.23 3.94 -14.13
CA GLY A 24 -7.07 3.65 -14.97
C GLY A 24 -5.87 4.56 -14.72
N GLU A 25 -5.86 5.32 -13.63
CA GLU A 25 -4.67 6.04 -13.18
C GLU A 25 -3.54 5.06 -12.85
N LYS A 26 -2.31 5.44 -13.19
CA LYS A 26 -1.13 4.62 -12.92
C LYS A 26 -0.57 4.96 -11.54
N TYR A 27 -0.42 3.93 -10.71
CA TYR A 27 0.20 4.02 -9.40
C TYR A 27 1.45 3.16 -9.37
N CYS A 28 2.57 3.77 -8.97
CA CYS A 28 3.85 3.06 -8.84
C CYS A 28 3.98 2.38 -7.48
N ILE A 29 3.35 2.94 -6.45
CA ILE A 29 3.45 2.49 -5.06
C ILE A 29 2.06 2.47 -4.42
N PHE A 30 1.73 1.36 -3.78
CA PHE A 30 0.53 1.18 -2.97
C PHE A 30 0.92 0.99 -1.52
N LEU A 31 0.24 1.70 -0.63
CA LEU A 31 0.42 1.58 0.81
C LEU A 31 -0.85 1.02 1.44
N ILE A 32 -0.77 -0.19 2.00
CA ILE A 32 -1.89 -0.90 2.63
C ILE A 32 -1.85 -0.68 4.14
N GLY A 33 -2.79 0.10 4.64
CA GLY A 33 -2.94 0.39 6.07
C GLY A 33 -3.34 -0.84 6.90
N HIS A 34 -3.27 -0.71 8.23
CA HIS A 34 -3.49 -1.79 9.19
C HIS A 34 -4.94 -1.93 9.69
N ALA A 35 -5.83 -1.02 9.31
CA ALA A 35 -7.14 -0.86 9.95
C ALA A 35 -8.17 -1.95 9.59
N ALA A 36 -7.93 -2.72 8.53
CA ALA A 36 -8.79 -3.82 8.09
C ALA A 36 -8.27 -5.20 8.58
N PRO A 37 -9.12 -6.24 8.66
CA PRO A 37 -8.68 -7.60 8.96
C PRO A 37 -7.60 -8.12 8.00
N GLN A 38 -6.72 -9.00 8.48
CA GLN A 38 -5.59 -9.52 7.69
C GLN A 38 -6.03 -10.16 6.37
N ALA A 39 -7.11 -10.95 6.36
CA ALA A 39 -7.61 -11.60 5.15
C ALA A 39 -8.07 -10.59 4.08
N GLU A 40 -8.74 -9.51 4.50
CA GLU A 40 -9.19 -8.46 3.58
C GLU A 40 -8.02 -7.68 2.99
N ARG A 41 -7.01 -7.39 3.83
CA ARG A 41 -5.76 -6.75 3.39
C ARG A 41 -5.00 -7.65 2.42
N GLN A 42 -4.89 -8.95 2.72
CA GLN A 42 -4.24 -9.94 1.87
C GLN A 42 -4.89 -10.04 0.49
N ALA A 43 -6.23 -10.05 0.44
CA ALA A 43 -6.97 -10.08 -0.82
C ALA A 43 -6.66 -8.84 -1.69
N MET A 44 -6.57 -7.66 -1.06
CA MET A 44 -6.20 -6.43 -1.77
C MET A 44 -4.77 -6.46 -2.30
N VAL A 45 -3.81 -7.02 -1.56
CA VAL A 45 -2.43 -7.19 -2.06
C VAL A 45 -2.43 -8.05 -3.33
N GLY A 46 -3.03 -9.24 -3.28
CA GLY A 46 -3.07 -10.13 -4.44
C GLY A 46 -3.77 -9.49 -5.64
N TRP A 47 -4.88 -8.77 -5.42
CA TRP A 47 -5.57 -8.04 -6.48
C TRP A 47 -4.68 -6.95 -7.10
N ILE A 48 -3.99 -6.14 -6.29
CA ILE A 48 -3.07 -5.10 -6.78
C ILE A 48 -1.93 -5.72 -7.60
N LYS A 49 -1.30 -6.79 -7.11
CA LYS A 49 -0.19 -7.45 -7.84
C LYS A 49 -0.64 -8.00 -9.20
N GLY A 50 -1.90 -8.42 -9.32
CA GLY A 50 -2.49 -8.84 -10.60
C GLY A 50 -2.83 -7.69 -11.55
N GLN A 51 -3.33 -6.56 -11.04
CA GLN A 51 -3.79 -5.44 -11.86
C GLN A 51 -2.69 -4.42 -12.22
N PHE A 52 -1.69 -4.28 -11.35
CA PHE A 52 -0.61 -3.29 -11.48
C PHE A 52 0.75 -3.99 -11.49
N PRO A 53 1.08 -4.73 -12.57
CA PRO A 53 2.37 -5.40 -12.67
C PRO A 53 3.51 -4.37 -12.60
N GLY A 54 4.46 -4.60 -11.69
CA GLY A 54 5.58 -3.70 -11.45
C GLY A 54 5.37 -2.66 -10.34
N ALA A 55 4.13 -2.43 -9.89
CA ALA A 55 3.89 -1.57 -8.73
C ALA A 55 4.40 -2.23 -7.44
N LYS A 56 4.93 -1.40 -6.53
CA LYS A 56 5.37 -1.81 -5.21
C LYS A 56 4.22 -1.75 -4.22
N VAL A 57 4.07 -2.79 -3.43
CA VAL A 57 3.09 -2.86 -2.34
C VAL A 57 3.81 -2.85 -1.01
N LEU A 58 3.54 -1.81 -0.21
CA LEU A 58 4.03 -1.66 1.16
C LEU A 58 2.86 -1.93 2.11
N ALA A 59 3.00 -2.93 2.97
CA ALA A 59 2.02 -3.24 4.00
C ALA A 59 2.45 -2.66 5.34
N LEU A 60 1.62 -1.80 5.92
CA LEU A 60 1.78 -1.34 7.31
C LEU A 60 1.00 -2.28 8.23
N ASN A 61 1.70 -3.02 9.06
CA ASN A 61 1.13 -4.05 9.93
C ASN A 61 1.10 -3.56 11.38
N ALA A 62 -0.03 -3.74 12.06
CA ALA A 62 -0.03 -3.62 13.51
C ALA A 62 0.90 -4.70 14.10
N PRO A 63 1.54 -4.48 15.27
CA PRO A 63 2.49 -5.44 15.85
C PRO A 63 1.92 -6.85 16.07
N THR A 64 0.60 -6.97 16.18
CA THR A 64 -0.12 -8.22 16.40
C THR A 64 -0.39 -9.03 15.13
N TYR A 65 -0.20 -8.44 13.94
CA TYR A 65 -0.45 -9.10 12.66
C TYR A 65 0.86 -9.56 12.01
N GLY A 66 0.81 -10.72 11.37
CA GLY A 66 1.88 -11.17 10.47
C GLY A 66 1.96 -10.32 9.21
N GLY A 67 3.06 -10.47 8.48
CA GLY A 67 3.22 -9.83 7.17
C GLY A 67 2.18 -10.31 6.16
N LEU A 68 1.86 -9.47 5.19
CA LEU A 68 1.04 -9.83 4.03
C LEU A 68 1.92 -10.53 2.99
N HIS A 69 1.47 -11.69 2.53
CA HIS A 69 2.09 -12.42 1.45
C HIS A 69 2.04 -11.59 0.16
N GLU A 70 3.09 -11.69 -0.68
CA GLU A 70 3.27 -10.94 -1.93
C GLU A 70 3.42 -9.41 -1.82
N ALA A 71 3.32 -8.84 -0.62
CA ALA A 71 3.73 -7.45 -0.41
C ALA A 71 5.24 -7.35 -0.57
N ASP A 72 5.69 -6.38 -1.37
CA ASP A 72 7.12 -6.14 -1.62
C ASP A 72 7.85 -5.72 -0.33
N PHE A 73 7.15 -5.02 0.57
CA PHE A 73 7.67 -4.65 1.87
C PHE A 73 6.60 -4.79 2.97
N ASN A 74 7.02 -5.28 4.13
CA ASN A 74 6.18 -5.38 5.33
C ASN A 74 6.83 -4.57 6.45
N PHE A 75 6.13 -3.54 6.92
CA PHE A 75 6.59 -2.68 8.02
C PHE A 75 5.70 -2.88 9.24
N VAL A 76 6.32 -2.87 10.43
CA VAL A 76 5.56 -2.70 11.67
C VAL A 76 5.16 -1.23 11.76
N LEU A 77 3.94 -0.94 12.19
CA LEU A 77 3.48 0.42 12.40
C LEU A 77 4.11 0.99 13.68
N ASN A 78 5.33 1.53 13.56
CA ASN A 78 6.11 2.09 14.66
C ASN A 78 6.67 3.50 14.37
N GLY A 79 6.23 4.14 13.28
CA GLY A 79 6.67 5.46 12.86
C GLY A 79 6.68 5.60 11.33
N PRO A 80 6.82 6.82 10.79
CA PRO A 80 6.91 7.03 9.35
C PRO A 80 8.29 6.72 8.76
N GLU A 81 9.35 6.71 9.55
CA GLU A 81 10.73 6.84 9.08
C GLU A 81 11.13 5.74 8.08
N GLU A 82 10.92 4.48 8.43
CA GLU A 82 11.36 3.33 7.62
C GLU A 82 10.59 3.17 6.32
N TRP A 83 9.25 3.17 6.40
CA TRP A 83 8.42 2.99 5.20
C TRP A 83 8.51 4.22 4.30
N LEU A 84 8.68 5.43 4.85
CA LEU A 84 8.84 6.63 4.05
C LEU A 84 10.19 6.67 3.33
N ALA A 85 11.27 6.20 3.96
CA ALA A 85 12.56 6.04 3.30
C ALA A 85 12.47 5.05 2.13
N THR A 86 11.68 3.98 2.30
CA THR A 86 11.42 3.02 1.22
C THR A 86 10.63 3.64 0.09
N VAL A 87 9.57 4.40 0.38
CA VAL A 87 8.83 5.15 -0.66
C VAL A 87 9.74 6.08 -1.43
N ALA A 88 10.63 6.81 -0.75
CA ALA A 88 11.57 7.73 -1.40
C ALA A 88 12.57 7.01 -2.33
N ARG A 89 12.97 5.78 -1.99
CA ARG A 89 13.86 4.97 -2.83
C ARG A 89 13.16 4.39 -4.05
N GLU A 90 11.93 3.90 -3.88
CA GLU A 90 11.20 3.19 -4.95
C GLU A 90 10.38 4.11 -5.86
N ALA A 91 10.20 5.38 -5.49
CA ALA A 91 9.52 6.38 -6.31
C ALA A 91 10.45 7.15 -7.26
N ALA A 92 11.77 6.91 -7.17
CA ALA A 92 12.80 7.51 -8.02
C ALA A 92 13.01 6.69 -9.30
#